data_AF-A0A936U558-F1
#
_entry.id   AF-A0A936U558-F1
#
_cell.length_a   1.000
_cell.length_b   1.000
_cell.length_c   1.000
_cell.angle_alpha   90.00
_cell.angle_beta   90.00
_cell.angle_gamma   90.00
#
_symmetry.space_group_name_H-M   'P 1'
#
loop_
_entity.id
_entity.type
_entity.pdbx_description
1 polymer ?
#
loop_
_entity_poly.entity_id
_entity_poly.type
_entity_poly.pdbx_seq_one_letter_code
_entity_poly.pdbx_strand_id
1 'polypeptide(L)'
;MFGLLQSVGLISLLTMAGGGAVVLRRWLARFGDRLAPLAGPPVRLRLSPAPLGLALGEPRRLRGELLRLGFVEVGAFHAEGLPRLRLLGLVHPGRGVSAAIWTHSRLGVWLDLWVSLPGPRRLVFTTDTHGAEITPPPWTTLTRLPDQGPEELLRALTEAIGDDRPLHTSPERYADDLQRDWAAEADWRNLRGPTEDEITRLVRAHGQAPTPAELRRARRTLDRAALHGLDLALRERLDWRGTEAEEDRLLFVYERLGEEGLIERLGALAEAPKLGEGPDLRARFAAWVANQPEAQRFRHLTTVQGPVEAEVWLAPG
;
A
#
# COMPACT_ATOMS: atom_id res chain seq x y z
N MET A 1 -34.14 19.02 -44.12
CA MET A 1 -34.06 17.61 -43.66
C MET A 1 -32.63 17.16 -43.28
N PHE A 2 -31.76 18.09 -42.86
CA PHE A 2 -30.37 17.80 -42.43
C PHE A 2 -30.15 18.00 -40.92
N GLY A 3 -31.14 18.51 -40.17
CA GLY A 3 -31.04 18.80 -38.74
C GLY A 3 -31.42 17.65 -37.79
N LEU A 4 -32.09 16.60 -38.28
CA LEU A 4 -32.51 15.47 -37.43
C LEU A 4 -31.38 14.44 -37.21
N LEU A 5 -30.45 14.30 -38.17
CA LEU A 5 -29.35 13.32 -38.10
C LEU A 5 -28.21 13.76 -37.15
N GLN A 6 -28.01 15.06 -36.92
CA GLN A 6 -27.02 15.54 -35.94
C GLN A 6 -27.48 15.37 -34.48
N SER A 7 -28.79 15.32 -34.23
CA SER A 7 -29.37 15.22 -32.89
C SER A 7 -29.29 13.78 -32.32
N VAL A 8 -29.36 12.76 -33.20
CA VAL A 8 -29.25 11.34 -32.79
C VAL A 8 -27.81 10.95 -32.45
N GLY A 9 -26.82 11.57 -33.11
CA GLY A 9 -25.40 11.37 -32.82
C GLY A 9 -24.98 11.91 -31.44
N LEU A 10 -25.49 13.08 -31.05
CA LEU A 10 -25.17 13.72 -29.77
C LEU A 10 -25.81 12.99 -28.57
N ILE A 11 -27.02 12.45 -28.74
CA ILE A 11 -27.73 11.67 -27.70
C ILE A 11 -27.06 10.30 -27.49
N SER A 12 -26.54 9.68 -28.56
CA SER A 12 -25.78 8.42 -28.51
C SER A 12 -24.40 8.61 -27.83
N LEU A 13 -23.75 9.76 -28.04
CA LEU A 13 -22.49 10.11 -27.36
C LEU A 13 -22.70 10.39 -25.86
N LEU A 14 -23.79 11.10 -25.51
CA LEU A 14 -24.16 11.39 -24.12
C LEU A 14 -24.63 10.15 -23.36
N THR A 15 -25.25 9.17 -24.02
CA THR A 15 -25.59 7.87 -23.41
C THR A 15 -24.39 6.94 -23.27
N MET A 16 -23.39 6.99 -24.15
CA MET A 16 -22.12 6.28 -23.94
C MET A 16 -21.29 6.88 -22.80
N ALA A 17 -21.24 8.21 -22.67
CA ALA A 17 -20.56 8.89 -21.56
C ALA A 17 -21.29 8.71 -20.21
N GLY A 18 -22.63 8.84 -20.20
CA GLY A 18 -23.46 8.65 -19.00
C GLY A 18 -23.62 7.18 -18.59
N GLY A 19 -23.72 6.26 -19.56
CA GLY A 19 -23.77 4.82 -19.32
C GLY A 19 -22.45 4.28 -18.77
N GLY A 20 -21.32 4.80 -19.25
CA GLY A 20 -19.99 4.50 -18.70
C GLY A 20 -19.85 4.93 -17.24
N ALA A 21 -20.37 6.09 -16.85
CA ALA A 21 -20.33 6.56 -15.46
C ALA A 21 -21.27 5.76 -14.53
N VAL A 22 -22.45 5.33 -15.00
CA VAL A 22 -23.38 4.50 -14.21
C VAL A 22 -22.90 3.06 -14.08
N VAL A 23 -22.34 2.47 -15.13
CA VAL A 23 -21.69 1.15 -15.08
C VAL A 23 -20.43 1.22 -14.22
N LEU A 24 -19.63 2.28 -14.33
CA LEU A 24 -18.48 2.51 -13.47
C LEU A 24 -18.87 2.70 -12.01
N ARG A 25 -19.93 3.47 -11.71
CA ARG A 25 -20.39 3.69 -10.34
C ARG A 25 -21.03 2.44 -9.76
N ARG A 26 -21.71 1.62 -10.57
CA ARG A 26 -22.22 0.29 -10.18
C ARG A 26 -21.11 -0.75 -10.04
N TRP A 27 -20.06 -0.67 -10.86
CA TRP A 27 -18.86 -1.50 -10.75
C TRP A 27 -18.05 -1.09 -9.51
N LEU A 28 -17.77 0.20 -9.29
CA LEU A 28 -17.17 0.73 -8.06
C LEU A 28 -18.05 0.54 -6.82
N ALA A 29 -19.37 0.45 -6.92
CA ALA A 29 -20.22 0.11 -5.76
C ALA A 29 -20.29 -1.40 -5.50
N ARG A 30 -20.28 -2.24 -6.54
CA ARG A 30 -20.24 -3.72 -6.39
C ARG A 30 -18.87 -4.23 -5.96
N PHE A 31 -17.82 -3.62 -6.48
CA PHE A 31 -16.44 -3.99 -6.21
C PHE A 31 -15.81 -3.08 -5.17
N GLY A 32 -16.02 -1.77 -5.19
CA GLY A 32 -15.29 -0.83 -4.32
C GLY A 32 -15.55 -0.98 -2.83
N ASP A 33 -16.67 -1.52 -2.35
CA ASP A 33 -16.79 -1.83 -0.90
C ASP A 33 -15.98 -3.06 -0.46
N ARG A 34 -15.58 -3.93 -1.41
CA ARG A 34 -14.81 -5.16 -1.17
C ARG A 34 -13.36 -5.10 -1.69
N LEU A 35 -13.12 -4.30 -2.74
CA LEU A 35 -11.82 -4.00 -3.33
C LEU A 35 -11.20 -2.75 -2.72
N ALA A 36 -11.93 -1.75 -2.20
CA ALA A 36 -11.26 -0.55 -1.66
C ALA A 36 -10.20 -0.84 -0.59
N PRO A 37 -10.35 -1.84 0.31
CA PRO A 37 -9.29 -2.19 1.25
C PRO A 37 -8.06 -2.83 0.60
N LEU A 38 -8.21 -3.48 -0.57
CA LEU A 38 -7.16 -4.25 -1.26
C LEU A 38 -6.61 -3.56 -2.53
N ALA A 39 -7.32 -2.58 -3.06
CA ALA A 39 -7.02 -1.82 -4.28
C ALA A 39 -6.54 -0.39 -3.97
N GLY A 40 -6.56 0.01 -2.70
CA GLY A 40 -5.83 1.19 -2.25
C GLY A 40 -4.32 0.99 -2.40
N PRO A 41 -3.55 2.08 -2.47
CA PRO A 41 -2.10 1.96 -2.40
C PRO A 41 -1.72 1.21 -1.12
N PRO A 42 -0.65 0.40 -1.14
CA PRO A 42 -0.01 -0.05 0.09
C PRO A 42 0.20 1.13 1.05
N VAL A 43 -0.59 1.15 2.13
CA VAL A 43 -0.55 2.20 3.16
C VAL A 43 0.47 1.78 4.19
N ARG A 44 1.29 2.73 4.65
CA ARG A 44 2.17 2.52 5.80
C ARG A 44 1.32 2.41 7.07
N LEU A 45 1.53 1.34 7.83
CA LEU A 45 0.83 1.14 9.08
C LEU A 45 1.36 2.11 10.12
N ARG A 46 0.46 2.86 10.74
CA ARG A 46 0.74 3.64 11.95
C ARG A 46 -0.13 3.13 13.09
N LEU A 47 0.46 2.88 14.24
CA LEU A 47 -0.20 2.29 15.39
C LEU A 47 -0.28 3.30 16.52
N SER A 48 -1.50 3.65 16.91
CA SER A 48 -1.76 4.39 18.15
C SER A 48 -2.32 3.46 19.23
N PRO A 49 -1.90 3.60 20.50
CA PRO A 49 -2.43 2.81 21.60
C PRO A 49 -3.96 2.87 21.68
N ALA A 50 -4.57 1.74 22.01
CA ALA A 50 -6.01 1.61 22.19
C ALA A 50 -6.33 0.91 23.54
N PRO A 51 -7.52 1.15 24.12
CA PRO A 51 -7.95 0.42 25.30
C PRO A 51 -8.05 -1.08 25.04
N LEU A 52 -7.48 -1.91 25.93
CA LEU A 52 -7.52 -3.38 25.88
C LEU A 52 -8.94 -3.97 25.93
N GLY A 53 -9.90 -3.23 26.50
CA GLY A 53 -11.27 -3.70 26.81
C GLY A 53 -12.21 -3.93 25.61
N LEU A 54 -11.69 -4.00 24.39
CA LEU A 54 -12.50 -4.08 23.17
C LEU A 54 -12.56 -5.49 22.55
N ALA A 55 -11.78 -6.44 23.07
CA ALA A 55 -11.76 -7.82 22.59
C ALA A 55 -12.90 -8.64 23.23
N LEU A 56 -14.06 -8.69 22.56
CA LEU A 56 -15.14 -9.63 22.89
C LEU A 56 -15.25 -10.72 21.83
N GLY A 57 -15.68 -11.92 22.21
CA GLY A 57 -15.84 -13.04 21.30
C GLY A 57 -14.51 -13.66 20.87
N GLU A 58 -14.33 -13.82 19.56
CA GLU A 58 -13.18 -14.53 18.96
C GLU A 58 -11.80 -13.96 19.35
N PRO A 59 -11.56 -12.64 19.36
CA PRO A 59 -10.28 -12.09 19.80
C PRO A 59 -9.93 -12.45 21.25
N ARG A 60 -10.92 -12.56 22.14
CA ARG A 60 -10.70 -12.95 23.54
C ARG A 60 -10.29 -14.43 23.65
N ARG A 61 -10.89 -15.29 22.82
CA ARG A 61 -10.56 -16.72 22.73
C ARG A 61 -9.11 -16.90 22.28
N LEU A 62 -8.76 -16.32 21.13
CA LEU A 62 -7.41 -16.37 20.54
C LEU A 62 -6.35 -15.82 21.50
N ARG A 63 -6.64 -14.70 22.17
CA ARG A 63 -5.79 -14.14 23.23
C ARG A 63 -5.54 -15.16 24.35
N GLY A 64 -6.59 -15.78 24.88
CA GLY A 64 -6.46 -16.76 25.97
C GLY A 64 -5.63 -17.98 25.56
N GLU A 65 -5.75 -18.43 24.32
CA GLU A 65 -4.95 -19.51 23.76
C GLU A 65 -3.47 -19.12 23.62
N LEU A 66 -3.16 -17.95 23.06
CA LEU A 66 -1.79 -17.46 22.96
C LEU A 66 -1.13 -17.29 24.33
N LEU A 67 -1.84 -16.76 25.32
CA LEU A 67 -1.31 -16.62 26.68
C LEU A 67 -0.95 -17.99 27.30
N ARG A 68 -1.77 -19.04 27.07
CA ARG A 68 -1.45 -20.40 27.49
C ARG A 68 -0.23 -21.00 26.78
N LEU A 69 0.05 -20.55 25.56
CA LEU A 69 1.23 -20.94 24.79
C LEU A 69 2.50 -20.15 25.17
N GLY A 70 2.44 -19.30 26.21
CA GLY A 70 3.59 -18.54 26.70
C GLY A 70 3.82 -17.19 26.03
N PHE A 71 2.86 -16.71 25.25
CA PHE A 71 2.88 -15.32 24.79
C PHE A 71 2.58 -14.36 25.93
N VAL A 72 3.17 -13.17 25.85
CA VAL A 72 2.94 -12.03 26.72
C VAL A 72 2.25 -10.95 25.89
N GLU A 73 1.19 -10.37 26.45
CA GLU A 73 0.49 -9.25 25.82
C GLU A 73 1.35 -7.98 25.83
N VAL A 74 1.41 -7.32 24.68
CA VAL A 74 2.09 -6.03 24.52
C VAL A 74 1.11 -4.88 24.68
N GLY A 75 -0.05 -4.98 24.02
CA GLY A 75 -1.06 -3.92 24.04
C GLY A 75 -2.03 -4.01 22.87
N ALA A 76 -3.10 -3.21 22.96
CA ALA A 76 -4.04 -3.03 21.86
C ALA A 76 -3.74 -1.72 21.12
N PHE A 77 -4.03 -1.70 19.82
CA PHE A 77 -3.73 -0.57 18.95
C PHE A 77 -4.84 -0.30 17.94
N HIS A 78 -4.97 0.96 17.53
CA HIS A 78 -5.67 1.37 16.33
C HIS A 78 -4.68 1.48 15.18
N ALA A 79 -5.06 0.99 14.00
CA ALA A 79 -4.30 1.22 12.78
C ALA A 79 -4.77 2.53 12.12
N GLU A 80 -3.96 3.58 12.21
CA GLU A 80 -4.26 4.85 11.54
C GLU A 80 -4.21 4.67 10.02
N GLY A 81 -5.10 5.36 9.30
CA GLY A 81 -5.25 5.20 7.85
C GLY A 81 -5.97 3.91 7.42
N LEU A 82 -6.22 2.97 8.33
CA LEU A 82 -7.02 1.76 8.10
C LEU A 82 -8.25 1.76 9.03
N PRO A 83 -9.31 2.53 8.69
CA PRO A 83 -10.48 2.66 9.54
C PRO A 83 -11.07 1.29 9.89
N ARG A 84 -11.46 1.12 11.17
CA ARG A 84 -12.08 -0.10 11.71
C ARG A 84 -11.13 -1.28 11.87
N LEU A 85 -9.85 -1.14 11.51
CA LEU A 85 -8.83 -2.14 11.84
C LEU A 85 -8.28 -1.88 13.25
N ARG A 86 -8.34 -2.92 14.08
CA ARG A 86 -7.77 -2.95 15.42
C ARG A 86 -6.83 -4.14 15.52
N LEU A 87 -5.84 -4.01 16.41
CA LEU A 87 -4.77 -4.97 16.62
C LEU A 87 -4.64 -5.24 18.11
N LEU A 88 -4.53 -6.50 18.52
CA LEU A 88 -3.95 -6.88 19.81
C LEU A 88 -2.58 -7.52 19.54
N GLY A 89 -1.53 -6.90 20.07
CA GLY A 89 -0.15 -7.37 19.92
C GLY A 89 0.30 -8.24 21.07
N LEU A 90 0.99 -9.34 20.76
CA LEU A 90 1.60 -10.24 21.73
C LEU A 90 2.98 -10.69 21.24
N VAL A 91 3.85 -11.09 22.17
CA VAL A 91 5.18 -11.65 21.87
C VAL A 91 5.45 -12.90 22.70
N HIS A 92 6.11 -13.90 22.13
CA HIS A 92 6.61 -15.07 22.84
C HIS A 92 8.11 -14.86 23.15
N PRO A 93 8.48 -14.38 24.35
CA PRO A 93 9.86 -13.94 24.63
C PRO A 93 10.89 -15.06 24.47
N GLY A 94 10.55 -16.30 24.87
CA GLY A 94 11.45 -17.45 24.77
C GLY A 94 11.67 -17.99 23.35
N ARG A 95 10.86 -17.58 22.36
CA ARG A 95 10.94 -18.04 20.96
C ARG A 95 11.21 -16.91 19.97
N GLY A 96 11.16 -15.65 20.41
CA GLY A 96 11.29 -14.50 19.50
C GLY A 96 10.16 -14.40 18.46
N VAL A 97 9.00 -14.98 18.74
CA VAL A 97 7.83 -14.95 17.84
C VAL A 97 6.91 -13.81 18.24
N SER A 98 6.46 -13.04 17.26
CA SER A 98 5.45 -11.99 17.44
C SER A 98 4.10 -12.48 16.94
N ALA A 99 3.03 -11.99 17.55
CA ALA A 99 1.66 -12.30 17.18
C ALA A 99 0.82 -11.03 17.08
N ALA A 100 -0.13 -11.02 16.16
CA ALA A 100 -1.14 -9.97 16.00
C ALA A 100 -2.51 -10.62 15.83
N ILE A 101 -3.43 -10.31 16.73
CA ILE A 101 -4.85 -10.60 16.53
C ILE A 101 -5.47 -9.36 15.91
N TRP A 102 -5.83 -9.48 14.64
CA TRP A 102 -6.46 -8.41 13.89
C TRP A 102 -7.98 -8.52 14.02
N THR A 103 -8.64 -7.38 14.16
CA THR A 103 -10.09 -7.29 14.16
C THR A 103 -10.52 -6.17 13.23
N HIS A 104 -11.27 -6.53 12.20
CA HIS A 104 -11.86 -5.58 11.27
C HIS A 104 -13.36 -5.82 11.16
N SER A 105 -14.16 -4.75 11.28
CA SER A 105 -15.63 -4.88 11.36
C SER A 105 -16.30 -5.47 10.10
N ARG A 106 -15.58 -5.58 8.98
CA ARG A 106 -16.05 -6.21 7.74
C ARG A 106 -15.31 -7.50 7.35
N LEU A 107 -14.03 -7.62 7.71
CA LEU A 107 -13.19 -8.75 7.31
C LEU A 107 -13.12 -9.84 8.39
N GLY A 108 -13.69 -9.57 9.57
CA GLY A 108 -13.69 -10.49 10.68
C GLY A 108 -12.41 -10.39 11.51
N VAL A 109 -12.03 -11.52 12.09
CA VAL A 109 -10.89 -11.66 13.00
C VAL A 109 -9.93 -12.66 12.38
N TRP A 110 -8.65 -12.35 12.39
CA TRP A 110 -7.60 -13.27 11.97
C TRP A 110 -6.37 -13.11 12.86
N LEU A 111 -5.50 -14.11 12.84
CA LEU A 111 -4.27 -14.19 13.60
C LEU A 111 -3.09 -14.28 12.65
N ASP A 112 -2.09 -13.42 12.87
CA ASP A 112 -0.76 -13.56 12.29
C ASP A 112 0.23 -13.95 13.38
N LEU A 113 1.05 -14.97 13.12
CA LEU A 113 2.31 -15.22 13.81
C LEU A 113 3.46 -14.93 12.86
N TRP A 114 4.49 -14.22 13.32
CA TRP A 114 5.67 -14.02 12.51
C TRP A 114 6.95 -14.03 13.33
N VAL A 115 8.04 -14.23 12.59
CA VAL A 115 9.39 -14.17 13.11
C VAL A 115 10.28 -13.48 12.07
N SER A 116 11.16 -12.62 12.56
CA SER A 116 12.22 -12.04 11.74
C SER A 116 13.50 -12.85 12.00
N LEU A 117 14.17 -13.25 10.92
CA LEU A 117 15.39 -14.05 10.92
C LEU A 117 16.56 -13.21 10.42
N PRO A 118 17.82 -13.62 10.65
CA PRO A 118 18.97 -12.99 10.03
C PRO A 118 18.87 -12.96 8.50
N GLY A 119 19.36 -11.89 7.88
CA GLY A 119 19.48 -11.80 6.41
C GLY A 119 18.15 -11.46 5.70
N PRO A 120 17.65 -10.24 5.89
CA PRO A 120 16.24 -9.79 5.73
C PRO A 120 15.05 -10.75 5.85
N ARG A 121 15.25 -12.05 6.13
CA ARG A 121 14.21 -13.08 6.04
C ARG A 121 13.14 -12.90 7.11
N ARG A 122 11.88 -13.07 6.72
CA ARG A 122 10.71 -13.08 7.60
C ARG A 122 9.82 -14.26 7.25
N LEU A 123 9.36 -14.98 8.26
CA LEU A 123 8.32 -16.00 8.10
C LEU A 123 7.04 -15.47 8.72
N VAL A 124 5.93 -15.57 8.00
CA VAL A 124 4.60 -15.15 8.45
C VAL A 124 3.64 -16.31 8.25
N PHE A 125 2.96 -16.71 9.31
CA PHE A 125 1.92 -17.74 9.31
C PHE A 125 0.61 -17.06 9.72
N THR A 126 -0.42 -17.15 8.89
CA THR A 126 -1.66 -16.40 9.09
C THR A 126 -2.89 -17.27 8.92
N THR A 127 -3.93 -16.97 9.70
CA THR A 127 -5.29 -17.50 9.46
C THR A 127 -6.07 -16.64 8.46
N ASP A 128 -5.50 -15.56 7.94
CA ASP A 128 -6.17 -14.70 6.96
C ASP A 128 -6.42 -15.46 5.65
N THR A 129 -7.68 -15.44 5.21
CA THR A 129 -8.11 -15.98 3.93
C THR A 129 -8.04 -14.94 2.81
N HIS A 130 -7.80 -13.67 3.15
CA HIS A 130 -7.78 -12.57 2.20
C HIS A 130 -6.37 -12.34 1.62
N GLY A 131 -6.32 -11.67 0.46
CA GLY A 131 -5.08 -11.19 -0.16
C GLY A 131 -4.16 -12.30 -0.67
N ALA A 132 -4.64 -13.53 -0.83
CA ALA A 132 -3.86 -14.64 -1.40
C ALA A 132 -3.40 -14.36 -2.84
N GLU A 133 -4.03 -13.41 -3.50
CA GLU A 133 -3.74 -12.96 -4.85
C GLU A 133 -2.48 -12.08 -4.91
N ILE A 134 -2.03 -11.54 -3.79
CA ILE A 134 -0.91 -10.62 -3.69
C ILE A 134 0.39 -11.39 -3.46
N THR A 135 1.41 -11.05 -4.24
CA THR A 135 2.75 -11.61 -4.07
C THR A 135 3.47 -10.90 -2.91
N PRO A 136 3.95 -11.62 -1.87
CA PRO A 136 4.71 -11.03 -0.78
C PRO A 136 6.09 -10.56 -1.26
N PRO A 137 6.79 -9.68 -0.50
CA PRO A 137 8.18 -9.33 -0.79
C PRO A 137 9.09 -10.57 -0.83
N PRO A 138 10.19 -10.54 -1.61
CA PRO A 138 11.08 -11.70 -1.76
C PRO A 138 11.76 -12.13 -0.45
N TRP A 139 11.79 -11.27 0.55
CA TRP A 139 12.30 -11.58 1.89
C TRP A 139 11.24 -12.13 2.86
N THR A 140 9.97 -12.22 2.43
CA THR A 140 8.87 -12.71 3.27
C THR A 140 8.31 -14.01 2.72
N THR A 141 8.35 -15.07 3.54
CA THR A 141 7.62 -16.31 3.30
C THR A 141 6.29 -16.24 4.03
N LEU A 142 5.19 -16.22 3.28
CA LEU A 142 3.83 -16.15 3.81
C LEU A 142 3.11 -17.49 3.64
N THR A 143 2.75 -18.12 4.74
CA THR A 143 2.00 -19.39 4.79
C THR A 143 0.60 -19.13 5.35
N ARG A 144 -0.44 -19.52 4.61
CA ARG A 144 -1.84 -19.36 5.03
C ARG A 144 -2.40 -20.68 5.55
N LEU A 145 -2.96 -20.64 6.76
CA LEU A 145 -3.53 -21.77 7.48
C LEU A 145 -4.89 -21.36 8.11
N PRO A 146 -5.93 -21.11 7.28
CA PRO A 146 -7.14 -20.42 7.72
C PRO A 146 -7.99 -21.18 8.75
N ASP A 147 -7.91 -22.51 8.74
CA ASP A 147 -8.69 -23.38 9.62
C ASP A 147 -7.91 -23.83 10.87
N GLN A 148 -6.73 -23.25 11.11
CA GLN A 148 -5.82 -23.65 12.18
C GLN A 148 -5.86 -22.69 13.37
N GLY A 149 -5.67 -23.21 14.58
CA GLY A 149 -5.61 -22.44 15.81
C GLY A 149 -4.20 -21.95 16.17
N PRO A 150 -4.06 -21.15 17.23
CA PRO A 150 -2.76 -20.59 17.65
C PRO A 150 -1.67 -21.65 17.88
N GLU A 151 -2.02 -22.82 18.41
CA GLU A 151 -1.07 -23.90 18.68
C GLU A 151 -0.53 -24.51 17.38
N GLU A 152 -1.40 -24.79 16.41
CA GLU A 152 -1.00 -25.33 15.12
C GLU A 152 -0.19 -24.32 14.30
N LEU A 153 -0.57 -23.04 14.31
CA LEU A 153 0.24 -21.98 13.68
C LEU A 153 1.63 -21.89 14.32
N LEU A 154 1.71 -21.90 15.66
CA LEU A 154 2.99 -21.80 16.37
C LEU A 154 3.88 -23.02 16.09
N ARG A 155 3.31 -24.23 16.06
CA ARG A 155 4.03 -25.46 15.72
C ARG A 155 4.58 -25.39 14.30
N ALA A 156 3.76 -25.04 13.32
CA ALA A 156 4.17 -24.94 11.92
C ALA A 156 5.24 -23.84 11.71
N LEU A 157 5.09 -22.70 12.37
CA LEU A 157 6.11 -21.65 12.35
C LEU A 157 7.42 -22.11 13.00
N THR A 158 7.35 -22.80 14.14
CA THR A 158 8.55 -23.32 14.84
C THR A 158 9.29 -24.35 13.98
N GLU A 159 8.56 -25.24 13.30
CA GLU A 159 9.14 -26.18 12.35
C GLU A 159 9.82 -25.46 11.17
N ALA A 160 9.18 -24.41 10.62
CA ALA A 160 9.73 -23.63 9.52
C ALA A 160 10.93 -22.76 9.90
N ILE A 161 11.07 -22.38 11.17
CA ILE A 161 12.28 -21.73 11.70
C ILE A 161 13.47 -22.71 11.66
N GLY A 162 13.24 -23.99 11.99
CA GLY A 162 14.30 -24.99 12.05
C GLY A 162 15.40 -24.60 13.05
N ASP A 163 16.66 -24.63 12.59
CA ASP A 163 17.84 -24.27 13.39
C ASP A 163 18.18 -22.77 13.36
N ASP A 164 17.42 -21.95 12.61
CA ASP A 164 17.66 -20.51 12.55
C ASP A 164 17.39 -19.87 13.93
N ARG A 165 18.18 -18.85 14.30
CA ARG A 165 17.98 -18.09 15.54
C ARG A 165 17.09 -16.86 15.29
N PRO A 166 15.86 -16.81 15.83
CA PRO A 166 14.99 -15.64 15.71
C PRO A 166 15.63 -14.35 16.21
N LEU A 167 15.40 -13.25 15.50
CA LEU A 167 15.65 -11.92 16.01
C LEU A 167 14.60 -11.61 17.08
N HIS A 168 15.05 -11.21 18.26
CA HIS A 168 14.16 -10.94 19.37
C HIS A 168 13.40 -9.62 19.16
N THR A 169 12.07 -9.69 19.22
CA THR A 169 11.20 -8.51 19.34
C THR A 169 10.84 -8.34 20.82
N SER A 170 11.26 -7.26 21.45
CA SER A 170 10.85 -6.96 22.82
C SER A 170 9.43 -6.37 22.84
N PRO A 171 8.69 -6.48 23.95
CA PRO A 171 7.38 -5.84 24.08
C PRO A 171 7.41 -4.33 23.75
N GLU A 172 8.43 -3.62 24.21
CA GLU A 172 8.58 -2.17 24.05
C GLU A 172 8.81 -1.77 22.59
N ARG A 173 9.46 -2.65 21.82
CA ARG A 173 9.78 -2.41 20.41
C ARG A 173 8.76 -2.95 19.43
N TYR A 174 7.78 -3.73 19.91
CA TYR A 174 6.82 -4.43 19.05
C TYR A 174 6.13 -3.52 18.03
N ALA A 175 5.61 -2.37 18.48
CA ALA A 175 4.89 -1.45 17.59
C ALA A 175 5.82 -0.83 16.55
N ASP A 176 7.02 -0.41 16.95
CA ASP A 176 8.02 0.16 16.04
C ASP A 176 8.54 -0.87 15.04
N ASP A 177 8.82 -2.09 15.50
CA ASP A 177 9.27 -3.18 14.65
C ASP A 177 8.18 -3.57 13.63
N LEU A 178 6.91 -3.70 14.05
CA LEU A 178 5.78 -4.00 13.17
C LEU A 178 5.54 -2.89 12.13
N GLN A 179 5.54 -1.62 12.55
CA GLN A 179 5.35 -0.48 11.65
C GLN A 179 6.49 -0.36 10.64
N ARG A 180 7.74 -0.56 11.08
CA ARG A 180 8.92 -0.55 10.19
C ARG A 180 8.82 -1.67 9.15
N ASP A 181 8.51 -2.89 9.57
CA ASP A 181 8.42 -4.03 8.67
C ASP A 181 7.28 -3.86 7.65
N TRP A 182 6.13 -3.32 8.10
CA TRP A 182 5.01 -2.98 7.23
C TRP A 182 5.36 -1.84 6.26
N ALA A 183 6.08 -0.82 6.71
CA ALA A 183 6.53 0.27 5.86
C ALA A 183 7.50 -0.23 4.77
N ALA A 184 8.40 -1.16 5.10
CA ALA A 184 9.30 -1.77 4.12
C ALA A 184 8.53 -2.58 3.06
N GLU A 185 7.50 -3.33 3.46
CA GLU A 185 6.62 -4.01 2.50
C GLU A 185 5.83 -3.02 1.64
N ALA A 186 5.22 -2.00 2.24
CA ALA A 186 4.44 -0.99 1.53
C ALA A 186 5.32 -0.26 0.50
N ASP A 187 6.52 0.15 0.90
CA ASP A 187 7.53 0.77 0.04
C ASP A 187 7.90 -0.14 -1.13
N TRP A 188 8.18 -1.41 -0.88
CA TRP A 188 8.51 -2.38 -1.93
C TRP A 188 7.37 -2.56 -2.92
N ARG A 189 6.12 -2.67 -2.44
CA ARG A 189 4.94 -2.78 -3.32
C ARG A 189 4.72 -1.49 -4.11
N ASN A 190 4.90 -0.34 -3.46
CA ASN A 190 4.82 0.98 -4.08
C ASN A 190 5.97 1.23 -5.07
N LEU A 191 7.10 0.52 -4.98
CA LEU A 191 8.24 0.59 -5.92
C LEU A 191 8.18 -0.47 -7.04
N ARG A 192 7.65 -1.65 -6.77
CA ARG A 192 7.46 -2.70 -7.80
C ARG A 192 6.20 -2.46 -8.62
N GLY A 193 5.12 -2.05 -7.96
CA GLY A 193 3.79 -1.94 -8.53
C GLY A 193 3.10 -3.28 -8.71
N PRO A 194 1.83 -3.26 -9.10
CA PRO A 194 1.08 -4.47 -9.42
C PRO A 194 1.68 -5.20 -10.63
N THR A 195 1.75 -6.53 -10.59
CA THR A 195 1.97 -7.33 -11.81
C THR A 195 0.65 -7.59 -12.54
N GLU A 196 0.72 -7.92 -13.83
CA GLU A 196 -0.46 -8.35 -14.58
C GLU A 196 -1.08 -9.62 -13.99
N ASP A 197 -0.26 -10.56 -13.51
CA ASP A 197 -0.72 -11.78 -12.84
C ASP A 197 -1.47 -11.48 -11.53
N GLU A 198 -0.97 -10.56 -10.71
CA GLU A 198 -1.65 -10.13 -9.47
C GLU A 198 -3.01 -9.52 -9.79
N ILE A 199 -3.06 -8.62 -10.79
CA ILE A 199 -4.32 -8.00 -11.23
C ILE A 199 -5.29 -9.08 -11.74
N THR A 200 -4.79 -10.03 -12.53
CA THR A 200 -5.60 -11.12 -13.07
C THR A 200 -6.16 -12.00 -11.95
N ARG A 201 -5.35 -12.38 -10.95
CA ARG A 201 -5.80 -13.14 -9.78
C ARG A 201 -6.83 -12.36 -8.97
N LEU A 202 -6.58 -11.08 -8.70
CA LEU A 202 -7.50 -10.20 -7.98
C LEU A 202 -8.86 -10.11 -8.69
N VAL A 203 -8.90 -9.89 -10.00
CA VAL A 203 -10.18 -9.80 -10.71
C VAL A 203 -10.90 -11.15 -10.75
N ARG A 204 -10.16 -12.26 -10.93
CA ARG A 204 -10.74 -13.61 -10.93
C ARG A 204 -11.30 -14.03 -9.57
N ALA A 205 -10.66 -13.63 -8.47
CA ALA A 205 -11.15 -13.89 -7.11
C ALA A 205 -12.57 -13.31 -6.87
N HIS A 206 -13.02 -12.38 -7.73
CA HIS A 206 -14.37 -11.83 -7.70
C HIS A 206 -15.35 -12.47 -8.70
N GLY A 207 -15.00 -13.62 -9.29
CA GLY A 207 -15.93 -14.47 -10.03
C GLY A 207 -16.16 -14.08 -11.50
N GLN A 208 -15.28 -13.29 -12.11
CA GLN A 208 -15.36 -12.95 -13.53
C GLN A 208 -14.00 -13.06 -14.22
N ALA A 209 -13.99 -13.51 -15.48
CA ALA A 209 -12.80 -13.45 -16.32
C ALA A 209 -12.60 -12.00 -16.79
N PRO A 210 -11.48 -11.34 -16.45
CA PRO A 210 -11.25 -9.96 -16.84
C PRO A 210 -11.07 -9.83 -18.36
N THR A 211 -11.67 -8.80 -18.95
CA THR A 211 -11.35 -8.39 -20.32
C THR A 211 -10.01 -7.65 -20.38
N PRO A 212 -9.32 -7.62 -21.53
CA PRO A 212 -8.06 -6.86 -21.67
C PRO A 212 -8.20 -5.35 -21.36
N ALA A 213 -9.37 -4.77 -21.65
CA ALA A 213 -9.64 -3.37 -21.34
C ALA A 213 -9.76 -3.12 -19.82
N GLU A 214 -10.35 -4.06 -19.09
CA GLU A 214 -10.45 -4.00 -17.62
C GLU A 214 -9.08 -4.19 -16.96
N LEU A 215 -8.25 -5.12 -17.44
CA LEU A 215 -6.88 -5.30 -16.94
C LEU A 215 -6.05 -4.02 -17.10
N ARG A 216 -6.07 -3.40 -18.29
CA ARG A 216 -5.37 -2.12 -18.53
C ARG A 216 -5.87 -1.01 -17.61
N ARG A 217 -7.18 -0.96 -17.36
CA ARG A 217 -7.77 0.04 -16.46
C ARG A 217 -7.38 -0.20 -15.01
N ALA A 218 -7.45 -1.44 -14.54
CA ALA A 218 -7.04 -1.82 -13.20
C ALA A 218 -5.55 -1.51 -12.99
N ARG A 219 -4.71 -1.85 -13.97
CA ARG A 219 -3.27 -1.55 -13.98
C ARG A 219 -3.00 -0.07 -13.79
N ARG A 220 -3.54 0.79 -14.65
CA ARG A 220 -3.39 2.26 -14.52
C ARG A 220 -3.90 2.83 -13.20
N THR A 221 -4.90 2.20 -12.60
CA THR A 221 -5.46 2.65 -11.31
C THR A 221 -4.51 2.29 -10.17
N LEU A 222 -4.05 1.04 -10.15
CA LEU A 222 -3.12 0.54 -9.14
C LEU A 222 -1.71 1.13 -9.28
N ASP A 223 -1.24 1.40 -10.50
CA ASP A 223 0.04 2.10 -10.72
C ASP A 223 0.00 3.54 -10.21
N ARG A 224 -1.10 4.28 -10.47
CA ARG A 224 -1.28 5.64 -9.92
C ARG A 224 -1.37 5.62 -8.39
N ALA A 225 -2.04 4.62 -7.82
CA ALA A 225 -2.05 4.40 -6.39
C ALA A 225 -0.63 4.16 -5.86
N ALA A 226 0.14 3.23 -6.46
CA ALA A 226 1.51 2.93 -6.05
C ALA A 226 2.42 4.17 -6.10
N LEU A 227 2.32 4.98 -7.16
CA LEU A 227 3.02 6.27 -7.29
C LEU A 227 2.63 7.24 -6.16
N HIS A 228 1.34 7.37 -5.86
CA HIS A 228 0.91 8.18 -4.72
C HIS A 228 1.45 7.65 -3.38
N GLY A 229 1.50 6.34 -3.19
CA GLY A 229 2.12 5.72 -2.02
C GLY A 229 3.62 6.00 -1.90
N LEU A 230 4.35 6.04 -3.03
CA LEU A 230 5.75 6.48 -3.06
C LEU A 230 5.90 7.94 -2.65
N ASP A 231 5.06 8.83 -3.20
CA ASP A 231 5.10 10.26 -2.85
C ASP A 231 4.90 10.48 -1.35
N LEU A 232 3.95 9.78 -0.73
CA LEU A 232 3.74 9.82 0.72
C LEU A 232 4.98 9.31 1.48
N ALA A 233 5.57 8.19 1.05
CA ALA A 233 6.77 7.62 1.68
C ALA A 233 8.01 8.53 1.54
N LEU A 234 8.12 9.29 0.45
CA LEU A 234 9.17 10.28 0.23
C LEU A 234 8.94 11.54 1.07
N ARG A 235 7.70 12.02 1.15
CA ARG A 235 7.31 13.15 2.01
C ARG A 235 7.60 12.87 3.48
N GLU A 236 7.28 11.69 3.98
CA GLU A 236 7.59 11.31 5.37
C GLU A 236 9.09 11.30 5.70
N ARG A 237 9.96 11.13 4.69
CA ARG A 237 11.43 11.17 4.86
C ARG A 237 12.03 12.54 4.62
N LEU A 238 11.28 13.43 3.99
CA LEU A 238 11.70 14.80 3.79
C LEU A 238 11.57 15.55 5.12
N ASP A 239 12.69 16.02 5.70
CA ASP A 239 12.68 16.97 6.83
C ASP A 239 12.24 18.36 6.33
N TRP A 240 10.99 18.47 5.89
CA TRP A 240 10.44 19.69 5.31
C TRP A 240 10.18 20.74 6.40
N ARG A 241 10.71 21.95 6.18
CA ARG A 241 10.59 23.08 7.12
C ARG A 241 9.93 24.32 6.53
N GLY A 242 9.35 24.21 5.33
CA GLY A 242 8.60 25.31 4.71
C GLY A 242 7.14 25.32 5.14
N THR A 243 6.35 26.13 4.44
CA THR A 243 4.91 26.31 4.70
C THR A 243 4.07 25.19 4.08
N GLU A 244 2.83 25.03 4.54
CA GLU A 244 1.83 24.12 3.94
C GLU A 244 1.57 24.45 2.46
N ALA A 245 1.49 25.75 2.12
CA ALA A 245 1.32 26.20 0.74
C ALA A 245 2.54 25.91 -0.16
N GLU A 246 3.74 25.79 0.40
CA GLU A 246 4.91 25.29 -0.33
C GLU A 246 4.91 23.76 -0.42
N GLU A 247 4.42 23.07 0.60
CA GLU A 247 4.32 21.61 0.64
C GLU A 247 3.42 21.06 -0.48
N ASP A 248 2.33 21.75 -0.78
CA ASP A 248 1.42 21.44 -1.90
C ASP A 248 2.07 21.63 -3.27
N ARG A 249 3.18 22.38 -3.34
CA ARG A 249 3.95 22.67 -4.56
C ARG A 249 5.22 21.84 -4.69
N LEU A 250 5.45 20.89 -3.77
CA LEU A 250 6.56 19.96 -3.86
C LEU A 250 6.30 18.92 -4.95
N LEU A 251 7.29 18.75 -5.82
CA LEU A 251 7.35 17.75 -6.86
C LEU A 251 8.52 16.80 -6.58
N PHE A 252 8.22 15.51 -6.51
CA PHE A 252 9.23 14.45 -6.40
C PHE A 252 9.47 13.86 -7.79
N VAL A 253 10.72 13.84 -8.24
CA VAL A 253 11.12 13.30 -9.54
C VAL A 253 12.04 12.10 -9.33
N TYR A 254 11.58 10.94 -9.76
CA TYR A 254 12.27 9.65 -9.63
C TYR A 254 11.97 8.78 -10.85
N GLU A 255 12.85 7.84 -11.20
CA GLU A 255 12.76 7.08 -12.47
C GLU A 255 11.39 6.41 -12.68
N ARG A 256 10.86 5.80 -11.62
CA ARG A 256 9.59 5.07 -11.67
C ARG A 256 8.38 5.93 -12.06
N LEU A 257 8.43 7.24 -11.83
CA LEU A 257 7.33 8.15 -12.16
C LEU A 257 7.00 8.12 -13.66
N GLY A 258 8.03 7.94 -14.50
CA GLY A 258 7.91 8.03 -15.95
C GLY A 258 7.47 9.42 -16.44
N GLU A 259 7.40 9.57 -17.75
CA GLU A 259 7.02 10.85 -18.36
C GLU A 259 5.53 11.15 -18.20
N GLU A 260 4.66 10.16 -18.41
CA GLU A 260 3.20 10.32 -18.24
C GLU A 260 2.85 10.71 -16.79
N GLY A 261 3.45 10.05 -15.80
CA GLY A 261 3.24 10.39 -14.39
C GLY A 261 3.76 11.78 -14.03
N LEU A 262 4.90 12.19 -14.59
CA LEU A 262 5.44 13.54 -14.39
C LEU A 262 4.52 14.60 -15.00
N ILE A 263 4.01 14.38 -16.21
CA ILE A 263 3.04 15.28 -16.86
C ILE A 263 1.74 15.37 -16.03
N GLU A 264 1.22 14.24 -15.53
CA GLU A 264 0.03 14.21 -14.65
C GLU A 264 0.25 15.03 -13.38
N ARG A 265 1.43 14.92 -12.75
CA ARG A 265 1.80 15.69 -11.55
C ARG A 265 2.00 17.18 -11.82
N LEU A 266 2.54 17.53 -12.99
CA LEU A 266 2.77 18.93 -13.37
C LEU A 266 1.50 19.67 -13.75
N GLY A 267 0.42 18.99 -14.15
CA GLY A 267 -0.76 19.64 -14.73
C GLY A 267 -1.43 20.74 -13.87
N ALA A 268 -1.25 20.73 -12.55
CA ALA A 268 -1.71 21.80 -11.66
C ALA A 268 -0.63 22.85 -11.33
N LEU A 269 0.64 22.55 -11.60
CA LEU A 269 1.81 23.32 -11.19
C LEU A 269 2.44 24.11 -12.35
N ALA A 270 2.36 23.60 -13.58
CA ALA A 270 3.00 24.18 -14.76
C ALA A 270 2.39 23.64 -16.07
N GLU A 271 2.77 24.25 -17.20
CA GLU A 271 2.49 23.68 -18.52
C GLU A 271 3.21 22.33 -18.70
N ALA A 272 2.59 21.44 -19.48
CA ALA A 272 3.14 20.11 -19.73
C ALA A 272 4.55 20.20 -20.35
N PRO A 273 5.56 19.56 -19.74
CA PRO A 273 6.92 19.66 -20.22
C PRO A 273 7.07 18.94 -21.56
N LYS A 274 7.89 19.51 -22.45
CA LYS A 274 8.42 18.81 -23.61
C LYS A 274 9.79 18.27 -23.24
N LEU A 275 9.82 17.08 -22.65
CA LEU A 275 11.07 16.43 -22.30
C LEU A 275 11.73 15.90 -23.57
N GLY A 276 13.04 16.10 -23.69
CA GLY A 276 13.82 15.51 -24.78
C GLY A 276 13.91 13.99 -24.67
N GLU A 277 14.53 13.34 -25.64
CA GLU A 277 14.86 11.92 -25.57
C GLU A 277 16.02 11.68 -24.59
N GLY A 278 15.98 10.55 -23.89
CA GLY A 278 17.03 10.14 -22.97
C GLY A 278 16.54 9.13 -21.94
N PRO A 279 17.43 8.31 -21.35
CA PRO A 279 17.03 7.27 -20.41
C PRO A 279 16.70 7.81 -19.01
N ASP A 280 17.28 8.94 -18.60
CA ASP A 280 17.12 9.48 -17.25
C ASP A 280 16.05 10.59 -17.19
N LEU A 281 14.93 10.29 -16.54
CA LEU A 281 13.85 11.25 -16.33
C LEU A 281 14.30 12.50 -15.55
N ARG A 282 15.20 12.34 -14.56
CA ARG A 282 15.64 13.42 -13.68
C ARG A 282 16.49 14.44 -14.42
N ALA A 283 17.51 13.98 -15.13
CA ALA A 283 18.32 14.83 -15.98
C ALA A 283 17.48 15.56 -17.05
N ARG A 284 16.52 14.87 -17.68
CA ARG A 284 15.61 15.49 -18.67
C ARG A 284 14.74 16.57 -18.03
N PHE A 285 14.18 16.33 -16.85
CA PHE A 285 13.39 17.33 -16.13
C PHE A 285 14.25 18.53 -15.72
N ALA A 286 15.43 18.31 -15.14
CA ALA A 286 16.34 19.38 -14.76
C ALA A 286 16.75 20.27 -15.97
N ALA A 287 17.01 19.67 -17.13
CA ALA A 287 17.28 20.40 -18.36
C ALA A 287 16.06 21.22 -18.84
N TRP A 288 14.85 20.67 -18.74
CA TRP A 288 13.62 21.40 -19.05
C TRP A 288 13.43 22.60 -18.10
N VAL A 289 13.66 22.42 -16.80
CA VAL A 289 13.60 23.48 -15.78
C VAL A 289 14.62 24.59 -16.06
N ALA A 290 15.85 24.24 -16.44
CA ALA A 290 16.91 25.20 -16.76
C ALA A 290 16.55 26.12 -17.94
N ASN A 291 15.74 25.62 -18.87
CA ASN A 291 15.26 26.37 -20.04
C ASN A 291 13.98 27.19 -19.78
N GLN A 292 13.38 27.10 -18.58
CA GLN A 292 12.23 27.93 -18.23
C GLN A 292 12.64 29.37 -17.87
N PRO A 293 11.77 30.36 -18.12
CA PRO A 293 11.88 31.70 -17.55
C PRO A 293 12.05 31.64 -16.03
N GLU A 294 12.79 32.58 -15.44
CA GLU A 294 13.09 32.59 -14.00
C GLU A 294 11.83 32.51 -13.13
N ALA A 295 10.76 33.25 -13.49
CA ALA A 295 9.48 33.24 -12.79
C ALA A 295 8.71 31.90 -12.86
N GLN A 296 9.09 31.01 -13.78
CA GLN A 296 8.45 29.70 -13.98
C GLN A 296 9.36 28.55 -13.53
N ARG A 297 10.57 28.86 -13.05
CA ARG A 297 11.59 27.85 -12.78
C ARG A 297 11.32 27.16 -11.46
N PHE A 298 11.25 25.83 -11.51
CA PHE A 298 11.26 25.01 -10.31
C PHE A 298 12.59 25.17 -9.57
N ARG A 299 12.55 25.30 -8.25
CA ARG A 299 13.75 25.35 -7.41
C ARG A 299 14.08 23.95 -6.91
N HIS A 300 15.24 23.43 -7.27
CA HIS A 300 15.76 22.20 -6.67
C HIS A 300 16.04 22.44 -5.18
N LEU A 301 15.49 21.59 -4.31
CA LEU A 301 15.64 21.71 -2.87
C LEU A 301 16.69 20.73 -2.34
N THR A 302 16.52 19.44 -2.63
CA THR A 302 17.36 18.37 -2.08
C THR A 302 17.10 17.06 -2.83
N THR A 303 17.87 16.02 -2.50
CA THR A 303 17.63 14.64 -2.90
C THR A 303 17.26 13.82 -1.68
N VAL A 304 16.14 13.10 -1.72
CA VAL A 304 15.70 12.19 -0.65
C VAL A 304 16.10 10.76 -0.99
N GLN A 305 16.59 10.04 0.03
CA GLN A 305 17.00 8.65 -0.09
C GLN A 305 15.92 7.71 0.47
N GLY A 306 15.48 6.76 -0.36
CA GLY A 306 14.51 5.73 -0.01
C GLY A 306 13.04 6.21 -0.06
N PRO A 307 12.08 5.34 -0.42
CA PRO A 307 12.27 3.98 -0.90
C PRO A 307 12.88 3.92 -2.32
N VAL A 308 12.93 5.06 -2.99
CA VAL A 308 13.64 5.30 -4.24
C VAL A 308 14.41 6.61 -4.08
N GLU A 309 15.51 6.77 -4.80
CA GLU A 309 16.18 8.06 -4.87
C GLU A 309 15.30 9.04 -5.66
N ALA A 310 14.98 10.19 -5.06
CA ALA A 310 14.13 11.19 -5.67
C ALA A 310 14.72 12.60 -5.50
N GLU A 311 14.70 13.39 -6.57
CA GLU A 311 14.95 14.82 -6.50
C GLU A 311 13.68 15.55 -6.06
N VAL A 312 13.82 16.49 -5.15
CA VAL A 312 12.72 17.31 -4.62
C VAL A 312 12.82 18.70 -5.20
N TRP A 313 11.77 19.10 -5.90
CA TRP A 313 11.65 20.38 -6.58
C TRP A 313 10.47 21.16 -6.01
N LEU A 314 10.62 22.47 -5.83
CA LEU A 314 9.54 23.37 -5.45
C LEU A 314 9.06 24.14 -6.68
N ALA A 315 7.77 24.02 -7.01
CA ALA A 315 7.17 24.81 -8.10
C ALA A 315 7.16 26.31 -7.76
N PRO A 316 7.20 27.21 -8.77
CA PRO A 316 7.01 28.65 -8.57
C PRO A 316 5.66 28.95 -7.90
N GLY A 317 5.54 30.11 -7.26
CA GLY A 317 4.36 30.55 -6.50
C GLY A 317 3.67 31.75 -7.08
#